data_AF-A0A2S0JUI4-F1
#
_entry.id   AF-A0A2S0JUI4-F1
#
_cell.length_a   1.000
_cell.length_b   1.000
_cell.length_c   1.000
_cell.angle_alpha   90.00
_cell.angle_beta   90.00
_cell.angle_gamma   90.00
#
_symmetry.space_group_name_H-M   'P 1'
#
loop_
_entity.id
_entity.type
_entity.pdbx_description
1 polymer ?
#
loop_
_entity_poly.entity_id
_entity_poly.type
_entity_poly.pdbx_seq_one_letter_code
_entity_poly.pdbx_strand_id
1 'polypeptide(L)'
;MSAMVLGGFLFFSISIGGAIAWVFSKLFQHTSQGLSLLCGGFLVGLLVLDIVPSSFHLYQTFGLILGIFIGYFIFQILDTIFHTSHSQNPSVTLLAIAMIIHTIPISLTVGNLLGNAALSISITASIILHHLPEGFALSTALLSQGERLWRLFLYFIVFSIFFSIFIWIGQYWDLSEKAQGVLMGISIGLIATTSISEFILHHIRSVTLKSLIIYVGLGYLLSYVFHTLVE
;
A
#
# COMPACT_ATOMS: atom_id res chain seq x y z
N MET A 1 -5.60 -22.06 5.56
CA MET A 1 -4.65 -21.68 4.48
C MET A 1 -3.26 -21.50 5.08
N SER A 2 -2.18 -21.83 4.35
CA SER A 2 -0.81 -21.62 4.84
C SER A 2 -0.29 -20.22 4.47
N ALA A 3 0.70 -19.73 5.23
CA ALA A 3 1.35 -18.44 4.97
C ALA A 3 1.93 -18.34 3.54
N MET A 4 2.47 -19.45 3.02
CA MET A 4 3.03 -19.51 1.66
C MET A 4 1.97 -19.34 0.56
N VAL A 5 0.76 -19.86 0.78
CA VAL A 5 -0.35 -19.69 -0.18
C VAL A 5 -0.79 -18.23 -0.24
N LEU A 6 -0.86 -17.56 0.92
CA LEU A 6 -1.15 -16.12 0.98
C LEU A 6 -0.05 -15.28 0.34
N GLY A 7 1.22 -15.65 0.53
CA GLY A 7 2.34 -15.06 -0.21
C GLY A 7 2.18 -15.16 -1.72
N GLY A 8 1.78 -16.33 -2.21
CA GLY A 8 1.48 -16.54 -3.63
C GLY A 8 0.35 -15.63 -4.13
N PHE A 9 -0.75 -15.53 -3.38
CA PHE A 9 -1.83 -14.60 -3.72
C PHE A 9 -1.39 -13.15 -3.71
N LEU A 10 -0.56 -12.74 -2.75
CA LEU A 10 0.02 -11.40 -2.71
C LEU A 10 0.88 -11.13 -3.94
N PHE A 11 1.72 -12.09 -4.36
CA PHE A 11 2.53 -11.96 -5.56
C PHE A 11 1.68 -11.73 -6.82
N PHE A 12 0.58 -12.47 -6.96
CA PHE A 12 -0.36 -12.26 -8.07
C PHE A 12 -1.07 -10.91 -7.98
N SER A 13 -1.51 -10.51 -6.79
CA SER A 13 -2.16 -9.24 -6.54
C SER A 13 -1.29 -8.04 -6.96
N ILE A 14 -0.06 -7.95 -6.44
CA ILE A 14 0.87 -6.86 -6.79
C ILE A 14 1.26 -6.91 -8.28
N SER A 15 1.36 -8.11 -8.87
CA SER A 15 1.63 -8.26 -10.30
C SER A 15 0.50 -7.74 -11.17
N ILE A 16 -0.76 -8.01 -10.80
CA ILE A 16 -1.95 -7.47 -11.47
C ILE A 16 -1.97 -5.94 -11.31
N GLY A 17 -1.73 -5.43 -10.11
CA GLY A 17 -1.61 -4.00 -9.84
C GLY A 17 -0.56 -3.32 -10.72
N GLY A 18 0.60 -3.95 -10.88
CA GLY A 18 1.65 -3.44 -11.73
C GLY A 18 1.32 -3.49 -13.22
N ALA A 19 0.63 -4.54 -13.68
CA ALA A 19 0.11 -4.61 -15.04
C ALA A 19 -0.91 -3.48 -15.31
N ILE A 20 -1.79 -3.20 -14.35
CA ILE A 20 -2.75 -2.09 -14.43
C ILE A 20 -2.00 -0.75 -14.54
N ALA A 21 -1.00 -0.50 -13.68
CA ALA A 21 -0.19 0.71 -13.76
C ALA A 21 0.52 0.85 -15.12
N TRP A 22 1.02 -0.24 -15.69
CA TRP A 22 1.64 -0.23 -17.01
C TRP A 22 0.63 0.14 -18.12
N VAL A 23 -0.59 -0.40 -18.08
CA VAL A 23 -1.67 -0.06 -19.01
C VAL A 23 -2.03 1.42 -18.91
N PHE A 24 -2.21 1.94 -17.70
CA PHE A 24 -2.49 3.36 -17.47
C PHE A 24 -1.32 4.25 -17.90
N SER A 25 -0.08 3.81 -17.73
CA SER A 25 1.09 4.56 -18.22
C SER A 25 1.05 4.76 -19.74
N LYS A 26 0.59 3.76 -20.50
CA LYS A 26 0.41 3.89 -21.95
C LYS A 26 -0.75 4.81 -22.31
N LEU A 27 -1.87 4.70 -21.58
CA LEU A 27 -3.05 5.54 -21.81
C LEU A 27 -2.73 7.03 -21.59
N PHE A 28 -1.90 7.34 -20.60
CA PHE A 28 -1.49 8.71 -20.29
C PHE A 28 -0.17 9.12 -20.95
N GLN A 29 0.22 8.50 -22.07
CA GLN A 29 1.41 8.89 -22.83
C GLN A 29 2.70 8.99 -21.97
N HIS A 30 2.82 8.11 -20.97
CA HIS A 30 3.94 8.07 -20.02
C HIS A 30 4.14 9.35 -19.18
N THR A 31 3.10 10.14 -18.91
CA THR A 31 3.20 11.25 -17.96
C THR A 31 3.42 10.73 -16.54
N SER A 32 4.65 10.85 -16.01
CA SER A 32 4.99 10.40 -14.65
C SER A 32 4.15 11.07 -13.57
N GLN A 33 3.91 12.38 -13.72
CA GLN A 33 3.11 13.18 -12.80
C GLN A 33 1.64 12.72 -12.74
N GLY A 34 1.02 12.47 -13.90
CA GLY A 34 -0.37 12.01 -13.97
C GLY A 34 -0.56 10.62 -13.37
N LEU A 35 0.38 9.71 -13.65
CA LEU A 35 0.37 8.35 -13.08
C LEU A 35 0.58 8.39 -11.55
N SER A 36 1.47 9.25 -11.08
CA SER A 36 1.73 9.47 -9.64
C SER A 36 0.50 10.02 -8.92
N LEU A 37 -0.14 11.06 -9.47
CA LEU A 37 -1.37 11.64 -8.90
C LEU A 37 -2.54 10.64 -8.90
N LEU A 38 -2.68 9.84 -9.95
CA LEU A 38 -3.68 8.77 -10.00
C LEU A 38 -3.40 7.72 -8.91
N CYS A 39 -2.14 7.30 -8.75
CA CYS A 39 -1.74 6.38 -7.69
C CYS A 39 -2.05 6.94 -6.29
N GLY A 40 -1.71 8.21 -6.03
CA GLY A 40 -2.00 8.87 -4.77
C GLY A 40 -3.50 8.92 -4.48
N GLY A 41 -4.32 9.27 -5.48
CA GLY A 41 -5.78 9.22 -5.38
C GLY A 41 -6.31 7.80 -5.12
N PHE A 42 -5.72 6.79 -5.77
CA PHE A 42 -6.13 5.39 -5.62
C PHE A 42 -5.84 4.85 -4.20
N LEU A 43 -4.66 5.12 -3.65
CA LEU A 43 -4.30 4.70 -2.29
C LEU A 43 -5.10 5.46 -1.23
N VAL A 44 -5.23 6.79 -1.35
CA VAL A 44 -6.01 7.60 -0.40
C VAL A 44 -7.49 7.22 -0.45
N GLY A 45 -8.05 6.97 -1.63
CA GLY A 45 -9.43 6.55 -1.76
C GLY A 45 -9.71 5.22 -1.07
N LEU A 46 -8.83 4.22 -1.20
CA LEU A 46 -9.00 2.94 -0.51
C LEU A 46 -8.84 3.06 1.01
N LEU A 47 -7.92 3.92 1.47
CA LEU A 47 -7.80 4.22 2.88
C LEU A 47 -9.11 4.77 3.45
N VAL A 48 -9.72 5.75 2.79
CA VAL A 48 -10.93 6.42 3.28
C VAL A 48 -12.17 5.55 3.14
N LEU A 49 -12.29 4.78 2.05
CA LEU A 49 -13.48 3.98 1.77
C LEU A 49 -13.52 2.66 2.54
N ASP A 50 -12.37 2.01 2.72
CA ASP A 50 -12.34 0.63 3.20
C ASP A 50 -11.47 0.48 4.46
N ILE A 51 -10.17 0.76 4.35
CA ILE A 51 -9.19 0.38 5.39
C ILE A 51 -9.44 1.14 6.70
N VAL A 52 -9.66 2.44 6.65
CA VAL A 52 -9.87 3.25 7.86
C VAL A 52 -11.21 2.89 8.53
N PRO A 53 -12.36 2.89 7.82
CA PRO A 53 -13.64 2.48 8.42
C PRO A 53 -13.61 1.07 9.02
N SER A 54 -13.14 0.08 8.25
CA SER A 54 -13.08 -1.32 8.71
C SER A 54 -12.16 -1.48 9.92
N SER A 55 -11.04 -0.76 9.97
CA SER A 55 -10.12 -0.82 11.11
C SER A 55 -10.71 -0.22 12.38
N PHE A 56 -11.50 0.85 12.30
CA PHE A 56 -12.20 1.40 13.46
C PHE A 56 -13.33 0.48 13.95
N HIS A 57 -13.88 -0.37 13.09
CA HIS A 57 -14.85 -1.40 13.48
C HIS A 57 -14.21 -2.64 14.13
N LEU A 58 -13.03 -3.04 13.66
CA LEU A 58 -12.36 -4.27 14.11
C LEU A 58 -11.43 -4.06 15.32
N TYR A 59 -10.80 -2.90 15.44
CA TYR A 59 -9.73 -2.68 16.42
C TYR A 59 -10.05 -1.56 17.41
N GLN A 60 -9.35 -1.59 18.55
CA GLN A 60 -9.50 -0.54 19.57
C GLN A 60 -9.05 0.82 19.04
N THR A 61 -9.94 1.82 19.10
CA THR A 61 -9.73 3.19 18.61
C THR A 61 -8.43 3.83 19.13
N PHE A 62 -8.14 3.69 20.42
CA PHE A 62 -6.93 4.27 21.01
C PHE A 62 -5.64 3.66 20.43
N GLY A 63 -5.61 2.33 20.27
CA GLY A 63 -4.48 1.64 19.65
C GLY A 63 -4.29 2.10 18.20
N LEU A 64 -5.39 2.20 17.45
CA LEU A 64 -5.37 2.64 16.05
C LEU A 64 -4.80 4.06 15.91
N ILE A 65 -5.31 5.02 16.69
CA ILE A 65 -4.85 6.41 16.64
C ILE A 65 -3.37 6.51 17.02
N LEU A 66 -2.95 5.82 18.09
CA LEU A 66 -1.55 5.77 18.50
C LEU A 66 -0.67 5.19 17.39
N GLY A 67 -1.10 4.11 16.77
CA GLY A 67 -0.42 3.48 15.64
C GLY A 67 -0.26 4.44 14.47
N ILE A 68 -1.31 5.17 14.08
CA ILE A 68 -1.26 6.15 12.97
C ILE A 68 -0.18 7.21 13.22
N PHE A 69 -0.11 7.75 14.44
CA PHE A 69 0.95 8.70 14.80
C PHE A 69 2.34 8.07 14.71
N ILE A 70 2.51 6.84 15.21
CA ILE A 70 3.79 6.12 15.10
C ILE A 70 4.16 5.90 13.62
N GLY A 71 3.22 5.45 12.78
CA GLY A 71 3.44 5.24 11.36
C GLY A 71 3.86 6.52 10.63
N TYR A 72 3.24 7.65 10.96
CA TYR A 72 3.66 8.97 10.47
C TYR A 72 5.11 9.29 10.85
N PHE A 73 5.49 9.11 12.12
CA PHE A 73 6.87 9.37 12.55
C PHE A 73 7.89 8.43 11.91
N ILE A 74 7.55 7.14 11.73
CA ILE A 74 8.39 6.19 11.01
C ILE A 74 8.59 6.68 9.58
N PHE A 75 7.53 7.12 8.88
CA PHE A 75 7.67 7.69 7.53
C PHE A 75 8.65 8.86 7.52
N GLN A 76 8.50 9.83 8.44
CA GLN A 76 9.40 10.99 8.50
C GLN A 76 10.88 10.61 8.68
N ILE A 77 11.14 9.59 9.48
CA ILE A 77 12.50 9.05 9.67
C ILE A 77 13.00 8.42 8.37
N LEU A 78 12.19 7.59 7.70
CA LEU A 78 12.55 6.97 6.43
C LEU A 78 12.80 8.01 5.34
N ASP A 79 11.91 8.99 5.23
CA ASP A 79 12.01 10.13 4.32
C ASP A 79 13.35 10.84 4.51
N THR A 80 13.72 11.16 5.75
CA THR A 80 14.99 11.83 6.07
C THR A 80 16.23 10.98 5.73
N ILE A 81 16.18 9.66 5.95
CA ILE A 81 17.33 8.77 5.72
C ILE A 81 17.53 8.45 4.23
N PHE A 82 16.43 8.27 3.49
CA PHE A 82 16.44 7.71 2.14
C PHE A 82 16.09 8.71 1.03
N HIS A 83 15.62 9.92 1.34
CA HIS A 83 15.54 10.97 0.30
C HIS A 83 16.92 11.56 0.02
N THR A 84 17.52 11.05 -1.05
CA THR A 84 18.68 11.65 -1.69
C THR A 84 18.24 12.57 -2.84
N SER A 85 18.12 13.85 -2.52
CA SER A 85 18.03 15.01 -3.44
C SER A 85 16.72 15.25 -4.21
N HIS A 86 16.46 16.54 -4.45
CA HIS A 86 15.47 17.29 -5.24
C HIS A 86 14.77 16.69 -6.50
N SER A 87 14.75 15.38 -6.71
CA SER A 87 14.03 14.68 -7.76
C SER A 87 12.52 14.87 -7.61
N GLN A 88 11.81 15.29 -8.66
CA GLN A 88 10.33 15.38 -8.67
C GLN A 88 9.64 14.01 -8.80
N ASN A 89 10.37 12.92 -9.02
CA ASN A 89 9.80 11.58 -9.14
C ASN A 89 9.86 10.84 -7.81
N PRO A 90 8.86 10.00 -7.50
CA PRO A 90 8.85 9.19 -6.29
C PRO A 90 10.07 8.27 -6.23
N SER A 91 10.68 8.13 -5.05
CA SER A 91 11.83 7.26 -4.82
C SER A 91 11.39 5.80 -4.75
N VAL A 92 11.71 5.00 -5.77
CA VAL A 92 11.40 3.55 -5.80
C VAL A 92 11.97 2.82 -4.59
N THR A 93 13.17 3.20 -4.15
CA THR A 93 13.83 2.59 -3.00
C THR A 93 13.16 2.96 -1.69
N LEU A 94 12.87 4.25 -1.47
CA LEU A 94 12.12 4.72 -0.29
C LEU A 94 10.75 4.04 -0.25
N LEU A 95 10.05 4.04 -1.38
CA LEU A 95 8.74 3.41 -1.51
C LEU A 95 8.84 1.91 -1.21
N ALA A 96 9.76 1.16 -1.82
CA ALA A 96 9.90 -0.27 -1.54
C ALA A 96 10.19 -0.56 -0.06
N ILE A 97 10.99 0.27 0.61
CA ILE A 97 11.28 0.13 2.04
C ILE A 97 10.04 0.46 2.89
N ALA A 98 9.38 1.58 2.63
CA ALA A 98 8.13 1.96 3.29
C ALA A 98 7.04 0.90 3.06
N MET A 99 7.03 0.29 1.87
CA MET A 99 6.14 -0.82 1.54
C MET A 99 6.43 -2.02 2.43
N ILE A 100 7.67 -2.51 2.47
CA ILE A 100 8.03 -3.64 3.34
C ILE A 100 7.68 -3.34 4.81
N ILE A 101 7.94 -2.13 5.29
CA ILE A 101 7.71 -1.77 6.69
C ILE A 101 6.21 -1.72 7.05
N HIS A 102 5.33 -1.17 6.21
CA HIS A 102 3.89 -1.13 6.53
C HIS A 102 3.24 -2.52 6.43
N THR A 103 3.81 -3.41 5.62
CA THR A 103 3.30 -4.77 5.41
C THR A 103 3.62 -5.69 6.58
N ILE A 104 4.69 -5.42 7.35
CA ILE A 104 5.01 -6.19 8.56
C ILE A 104 3.84 -6.19 9.56
N PRO A 105 3.29 -5.04 9.98
CA PRO A 105 2.11 -4.99 10.85
C PRO A 105 0.92 -5.77 10.31
N ILE A 106 0.54 -5.58 9.04
CA ILE A 106 -0.60 -6.27 8.41
C ILE A 106 -0.36 -7.78 8.44
N SER A 107 0.81 -8.23 8.00
CA SER A 107 1.18 -9.66 7.95
C SER A 107 1.07 -10.33 9.33
N LEU A 108 1.54 -9.67 10.38
CA LEU A 108 1.46 -10.18 11.75
C LEU A 108 0.00 -10.31 12.22
N THR A 109 -0.83 -9.29 11.98
CA THR A 109 -2.26 -9.32 12.33
C THR A 109 -3.01 -10.40 11.55
N VAL A 110 -2.76 -10.53 10.24
CA VAL A 110 -3.31 -11.60 9.39
C VAL A 110 -2.89 -12.97 9.93
N GLY A 111 -1.62 -13.15 10.29
CA GLY A 111 -1.11 -14.37 10.90
C GLY A 111 -1.91 -14.82 12.13
N ASN A 112 -2.23 -13.87 13.02
CA ASN A 112 -3.07 -14.12 14.20
C ASN A 112 -4.48 -14.60 13.85
N LEU A 113 -5.07 -14.00 12.83
CA LEU A 113 -6.44 -14.28 12.41
C LEU A 113 -6.58 -15.61 11.64
N LEU A 114 -5.50 -16.13 11.05
CA LEU A 114 -5.53 -17.38 10.28
C LEU A 114 -5.86 -18.63 11.12
N GLY A 115 -5.74 -18.56 12.44
CA GLY A 115 -6.20 -19.61 13.35
C GLY A 115 -7.73 -19.81 13.34
N ASN A 116 -8.49 -18.83 12.83
CA ASN A 116 -9.94 -18.90 12.74
C ASN A 116 -10.41 -19.23 11.31
N ALA A 117 -10.95 -20.44 11.13
CA ALA A 117 -11.36 -20.97 9.82
C ALA A 117 -12.44 -20.10 9.13
N ALA A 118 -13.36 -19.49 9.88
CA ALA A 118 -14.44 -18.65 9.33
C ALA A 118 -13.92 -17.31 8.78
N LEU A 119 -12.88 -16.75 9.41
CA LEU A 119 -12.25 -15.50 9.00
C LEU A 119 -11.30 -15.68 7.80
N SER A 120 -10.82 -16.90 7.54
CA SER A 120 -9.76 -17.15 6.56
C SER A 120 -10.11 -16.81 5.10
N ILE A 121 -11.36 -17.00 4.66
CA ILE A 121 -11.80 -16.71 3.28
C ILE A 121 -11.98 -15.20 3.07
N SER A 122 -12.68 -14.54 3.99
CA SER A 122 -12.90 -13.08 3.97
C SER A 122 -11.57 -12.32 3.99
N ILE A 123 -10.63 -12.75 4.83
CA ILE A 123 -9.29 -12.16 4.92
C ILE A 123 -8.52 -12.30 3.61
N THR A 124 -8.67 -13.42 2.89
CA THR A 124 -7.92 -13.66 1.65
C THR A 124 -8.33 -12.71 0.54
N ALA A 125 -9.63 -12.50 0.33
CA ALA A 125 -10.13 -11.57 -0.68
C ALA A 125 -9.71 -10.12 -0.38
N SER A 126 -9.86 -9.71 0.89
CA SER A 126 -9.44 -8.38 1.35
C SER A 126 -7.94 -8.15 1.15
N ILE A 127 -7.07 -9.12 1.49
CA ILE A 127 -5.62 -9.04 1.26
C ILE A 127 -5.31 -8.89 -0.23
N ILE A 128 -5.92 -9.71 -1.09
CA ILE A 128 -5.67 -9.64 -2.54
C ILE A 128 -6.02 -8.25 -3.07
N LEU A 129 -7.14 -7.67 -2.66
CA LEU A 129 -7.57 -6.39 -3.19
C LEU A 129 -6.78 -5.21 -2.58
N HIS A 130 -6.34 -5.32 -1.33
CA HIS A 130 -5.48 -4.33 -0.66
C HIS A 130 -4.10 -4.19 -1.30
N HIS A 131 -3.45 -5.29 -1.66
CA HIS A 131 -2.08 -5.25 -2.19
C HIS A 131 -2.02 -4.91 -3.70
N LEU A 132 -3.15 -4.88 -4.40
CA LEU A 132 -3.17 -4.50 -5.80
C LEU A 132 -2.74 -3.03 -6.02
N PRO A 133 -3.28 -2.04 -5.29
CA PRO A 133 -2.77 -0.67 -5.27
C PRO A 133 -1.28 -0.53 -4.99
N GLU A 134 -0.71 -1.43 -4.22
CA GLU A 134 0.71 -1.40 -3.89
C GLU A 134 1.59 -1.82 -5.07
N GLY A 135 1.13 -2.85 -5.79
CA GLY A 135 1.68 -3.21 -7.09
C GLY A 135 1.60 -2.06 -8.09
N PHE A 136 0.48 -1.33 -8.07
CA PHE A 136 0.30 -0.13 -8.88
C PHE A 136 1.31 0.97 -8.49
N ALA A 137 1.51 1.20 -7.19
CA ALA A 137 2.41 2.23 -6.65
C ALA A 137 3.88 1.96 -6.98
N LEU A 138 4.37 0.74 -6.72
CA LEU A 138 5.76 0.36 -7.03
C LEU A 138 6.04 0.44 -8.53
N SER A 139 5.08 0.03 -9.35
CA SER A 139 5.20 0.12 -10.81
C SER A 139 5.20 1.56 -11.30
N THR A 140 4.33 2.41 -10.74
CA THR A 140 4.28 3.84 -11.03
C THR A 140 5.61 4.52 -10.72
N ALA A 141 6.17 4.26 -9.53
CA ALA A 141 7.46 4.80 -9.15
C ALA A 141 8.58 4.32 -10.08
N LEU A 142 8.61 3.02 -10.40
CA LEU A 142 9.65 2.44 -11.24
C LEU A 142 9.59 2.97 -12.68
N LEU A 143 8.38 3.11 -13.23
CA LEU A 143 8.16 3.72 -14.54
C LEU A 143 8.56 5.21 -14.54
N SER A 144 8.28 5.94 -13.47
CA SER A 144 8.65 7.37 -13.35
C SER A 144 10.17 7.60 -13.34
N GLN A 145 10.93 6.63 -12.82
CA GLN A 145 12.38 6.67 -12.79
C GLN A 145 13.04 6.10 -14.07
N GLY A 146 12.26 5.60 -15.03
CA GLY A 146 12.80 4.98 -16.24
C GLY A 146 13.58 3.68 -15.98
N GLU A 147 13.29 3.02 -14.87
CA GLU A 147 14.02 1.86 -14.40
C GLU A 147 13.58 0.57 -15.14
N ARG A 148 14.46 -0.43 -15.25
CA ARG A 148 14.16 -1.71 -15.93
C ARG A 148 13.05 -2.50 -15.24
N LEU A 149 12.05 -2.96 -16.02
CA LEU A 149 10.91 -3.75 -15.55
C LEU A 149 11.29 -5.03 -14.80
N TRP A 150 12.43 -5.66 -15.09
CA TRP A 150 12.87 -6.85 -14.33
C TRP A 150 13.11 -6.56 -12.84
N ARG A 151 13.49 -5.33 -12.47
CA ARG A 151 13.62 -4.94 -11.05
C ARG A 151 12.27 -4.93 -10.34
N LEU A 152 11.20 -4.59 -11.03
CA LEU A 152 9.83 -4.67 -10.50
C LEU A 152 9.49 -6.09 -10.06
N PHE A 153 9.81 -7.06 -10.92
CA PHE A 153 9.59 -8.48 -10.64
C PHE A 153 10.37 -8.95 -9.40
N LEU A 154 11.62 -8.50 -9.24
CA LEU A 154 12.41 -8.78 -8.04
C LEU A 154 11.79 -8.16 -6.78
N TYR A 155 11.32 -6.91 -6.84
CA TYR A 155 10.61 -6.29 -5.73
C TYR A 155 9.37 -7.08 -5.33
N PHE A 156 8.58 -7.54 -6.32
CA PHE A 156 7.38 -8.34 -6.06
C PHE A 156 7.69 -9.69 -5.39
N ILE A 157 8.75 -10.37 -5.80
CA ILE A 157 9.20 -11.61 -5.15
C ILE A 157 9.62 -11.33 -3.71
N VAL A 158 10.50 -10.34 -3.50
CA VAL A 158 10.99 -10.00 -2.15
C VAL A 158 9.82 -9.64 -1.24
N PHE A 159 8.90 -8.83 -1.73
CA PHE A 159 7.73 -8.40 -0.99
C PHE A 159 6.82 -9.58 -0.59
N SER A 160 6.57 -10.51 -1.51
CA SER A 160 5.84 -11.77 -1.25
C SER A 160 6.51 -12.67 -0.22
N ILE A 161 7.85 -12.78 -0.26
CA ILE A 161 8.61 -13.56 0.72
C ILE A 161 8.48 -12.92 2.11
N PHE A 162 8.70 -11.60 2.22
CA PHE A 162 8.57 -10.88 3.49
C PHE A 162 7.17 -11.03 4.07
N PHE A 163 6.12 -10.82 3.27
CA PHE A 163 4.74 -11.03 3.69
C PHE A 163 4.50 -12.43 4.26
N SER A 164 4.96 -13.47 3.57
CA SER A 164 4.82 -14.86 4.00
C SER A 164 5.53 -15.13 5.34
N ILE A 165 6.74 -14.59 5.52
CA ILE A 165 7.53 -14.75 6.74
C ILE A 165 6.80 -14.11 7.92
N PHE A 166 6.30 -12.89 7.78
CA PHE A 166 5.64 -12.19 8.88
C PHE A 166 4.24 -12.74 9.19
N ILE A 167 3.52 -13.29 8.20
CA ILE A 167 2.31 -14.09 8.47
C ILE A 167 2.68 -15.31 9.33
N TRP A 168 3.70 -16.05 8.93
CA TRP A 168 4.14 -17.24 9.67
C TRP A 168 4.53 -16.89 11.10
N ILE A 169 5.29 -15.81 11.31
CA ILE A 169 5.60 -15.30 12.66
C ILE A 169 4.31 -14.94 13.42
N GLY A 170 3.39 -14.24 12.77
CA GLY A 170 2.11 -13.83 13.37
C GLY A 170 1.20 -14.99 13.78
N GLN A 171 1.36 -16.17 13.19
CA GLN A 171 0.61 -17.38 13.59
C GLN A 171 1.02 -17.93 14.96
N TYR A 172 2.28 -17.72 15.36
CA TYR A 172 2.82 -18.23 16.63
C TYR A 172 2.91 -17.16 17.71
N TRP A 173 2.76 -15.89 17.35
CA TRP A 173 2.87 -14.78 18.28
C TRP A 173 1.47 -14.38 18.76
N ASP A 174 1.13 -14.63 20.02
CA ASP A 174 -0.17 -14.19 20.56
C ASP A 174 -0.22 -12.66 20.74
N LEU A 175 -0.88 -11.96 19.82
CA LEU A 175 -0.95 -10.50 19.80
C LEU A 175 -2.27 -10.05 20.43
N SER A 176 -2.19 -9.33 21.55
CA SER A 176 -3.38 -8.73 22.16
C SER A 176 -4.12 -7.82 21.17
N GLU A 177 -5.45 -7.69 21.31
CA GLU A 177 -6.28 -6.82 20.47
C GLU A 177 -5.76 -5.36 20.41
N LYS A 178 -5.18 -4.88 21.52
CA LYS A 178 -4.56 -3.54 21.59
C LYS A 178 -3.33 -3.45 20.70
N ALA A 179 -2.47 -4.47 20.73
CA ALA A 179 -1.27 -4.54 19.91
C ALA A 179 -1.64 -4.64 18.42
N GLN A 180 -2.64 -5.45 18.07
CA GLN A 180 -3.16 -5.54 16.70
C GLN A 180 -3.68 -4.18 16.20
N GLY A 181 -4.41 -3.44 17.04
CA GLY A 181 -4.86 -2.08 16.69
C GLY A 181 -3.71 -1.09 16.48
N VAL A 182 -2.66 -1.13 17.30
CA VAL A 182 -1.45 -0.31 17.09
C VAL A 182 -0.74 -0.68 15.79
N LEU A 183 -0.58 -1.98 15.51
CA LEU A 183 0.03 -2.48 14.28
C LEU A 183 -0.76 -2.01 13.05
N MET A 184 -2.08 -2.18 13.05
CA MET A 184 -2.93 -1.71 11.96
C MET A 184 -2.84 -0.19 11.78
N GLY A 185 -2.84 0.56 12.88
CA GLY A 185 -2.65 2.01 12.85
C GLY A 185 -1.31 2.42 12.24
N ILE A 186 -0.21 1.73 12.57
CA ILE A 186 1.12 1.99 11.97
C ILE A 186 1.06 1.84 10.46
N SER A 187 0.41 0.78 9.97
CA SER A 187 0.28 0.53 8.55
C SER A 187 -0.51 1.64 7.84
N ILE A 188 -1.67 2.02 8.39
CA ILE A 188 -2.48 3.14 7.89
C ILE A 188 -1.67 4.43 7.86
N GLY A 189 -0.94 4.75 8.93
CA GLY A 189 -0.12 5.97 9.01
C GLY A 189 0.97 6.02 7.95
N LEU A 190 1.65 4.90 7.69
CA LEU A 190 2.67 4.78 6.65
C LEU A 190 2.08 4.93 5.24
N ILE A 191 1.01 4.20 4.92
CA ILE A 191 0.37 4.27 3.59
C ILE A 191 -0.20 5.66 3.36
N ALA A 192 -0.90 6.25 4.33
CA ALA A 192 -1.50 7.57 4.21
C ALA A 192 -0.43 8.65 3.98
N THR A 193 0.64 8.64 4.78
CA THR A 193 1.71 9.64 4.66
C THR A 193 2.47 9.47 3.34
N THR A 194 2.79 8.23 2.93
CA THR A 194 3.43 7.96 1.64
C THR A 194 2.56 8.43 0.48
N SER A 195 1.26 8.11 0.51
CA SER A 195 0.33 8.48 -0.57
C SER A 195 0.17 9.99 -0.70
N ILE A 196 0.07 10.71 0.41
CA ILE A 196 -0.10 12.16 0.41
C ILE A 196 1.21 12.86 0.06
N SER A 197 2.30 12.55 0.76
CA SER A 197 3.56 13.27 0.63
C SER A 197 4.27 12.95 -0.68
N GLU A 198 4.40 11.66 -1.03
CA GLU A 198 5.22 11.22 -2.16
C GLU A 198 4.48 11.32 -3.49
N PHE A 199 3.19 10.93 -3.53
CA PHE A 199 2.44 10.84 -4.78
C PHE A 199 1.61 12.09 -5.12
N ILE A 200 1.09 12.81 -4.11
CA ILE A 200 0.23 13.98 -4.34
C ILE A 200 1.00 15.28 -4.16
N LEU A 201 1.57 15.49 -2.96
CA LEU A 201 2.15 16.77 -2.57
C LEU A 201 3.39 17.11 -3.40
N HIS A 202 4.19 16.11 -3.75
CA HIS A 202 5.39 16.32 -4.56
C HIS A 202 5.11 16.86 -5.97
N HIS A 203 3.93 16.54 -6.51
CA HIS A 203 3.52 16.94 -7.86
C HIS A 203 2.58 18.15 -7.88
N ILE A 204 2.08 18.63 -6.73
CA ILE A 204 1.10 19.72 -6.65
C ILE A 204 1.59 21.03 -7.30
N ARG A 205 2.90 21.27 -7.25
CA ARG A 205 3.54 22.47 -7.82
C ARG A 205 3.89 22.33 -9.29
N SER A 206 3.94 21.10 -9.81
CA SER A 206 4.39 20.82 -11.18
C SER A 206 3.23 20.64 -12.17
N VAL A 207 2.00 20.52 -11.69
CA VAL A 207 0.80 20.34 -12.53
C VAL A 207 -0.20 21.47 -12.36
N THR A 208 -1.10 21.63 -13.32
CA THR A 208 -2.24 22.55 -13.18
C THR A 208 -3.27 21.99 -12.19
N LEU A 209 -4.00 22.87 -11.50
CA LEU A 209 -5.06 22.45 -10.57
C LEU A 209 -6.12 21.56 -11.24
N LYS A 210 -6.45 21.83 -12.52
CA LYS A 210 -7.37 20.99 -13.30
C LYS A 210 -6.84 19.57 -13.45
N SER A 211 -5.57 19.43 -13.84
CA SER A 211 -4.91 18.12 -13.97
C SER A 211 -4.90 17.36 -12.65
N LEU A 212 -4.54 18.04 -11.55
CA LEU A 212 -4.54 17.46 -10.21
C LEU A 212 -5.91 16.88 -9.82
N ILE A 213 -6.97 17.68 -9.97
CA ILE A 213 -8.33 17.24 -9.63
C ILE A 213 -8.76 16.04 -10.49
N ILE A 214 -8.44 16.06 -11.78
CA ILE A 214 -8.80 14.98 -12.70
C ILE A 214 -8.07 13.69 -12.32
N TYR A 215 -6.75 13.71 -12.15
CA TYR A 215 -5.99 12.49 -11.86
C TYR A 215 -6.27 11.92 -10.47
N VAL A 216 -6.32 12.77 -9.44
CA VAL A 216 -6.67 12.34 -8.08
C VAL A 216 -8.11 11.82 -8.03
N GLY A 217 -9.04 12.49 -8.72
CA GLY A 217 -10.44 12.06 -8.83
C GLY A 217 -10.61 10.73 -9.58
N LEU A 218 -9.86 10.51 -10.67
CA LEU A 218 -9.80 9.22 -11.36
C LEU A 218 -9.23 8.11 -10.48
N GLY A 219 -8.18 8.41 -9.71
CA GLY A 219 -7.62 7.49 -8.71
C GLY A 219 -8.66 7.10 -7.66
N TYR A 220 -9.37 8.08 -7.10
CA TYR A 220 -10.44 7.83 -6.13
C TYR A 220 -11.60 7.02 -6.72
N LEU A 221 -11.99 7.30 -7.98
CA LEU A 221 -13.00 6.50 -8.68
C LEU A 221 -12.55 5.06 -8.85
N LEU A 222 -11.26 4.82 -9.15
CA LEU A 222 -10.69 3.48 -9.18
C LEU A 222 -10.81 2.81 -7.80
N SER A 223 -10.49 3.51 -6.72
CA SER A 223 -10.70 3.00 -5.35
C SER A 223 -12.14 2.60 -5.09
N TYR A 224 -13.10 3.42 -5.53
CA TYR A 224 -14.53 3.15 -5.35
C TYR A 224 -14.97 1.89 -6.10
N VAL A 225 -14.57 1.74 -7.36
CA VAL A 225 -14.84 0.51 -8.13
C VAL A 225 -14.25 -0.71 -7.43
N PHE A 226 -13.02 -0.58 -6.91
CA PHE A 226 -12.37 -1.65 -6.16
C PHE A 226 -13.12 -2.01 -4.89
N HIS A 227 -13.52 -1.03 -4.10
CA HIS A 227 -14.29 -1.24 -2.87
C HIS A 227 -15.60 -2.00 -3.14
N THR A 228 -16.32 -1.65 -4.21
CA THR A 228 -17.55 -2.38 -4.61
C THR A 228 -17.32 -3.81 -5.10
N LEU A 229 -16.08 -4.22 -5.38
CA LEU A 229 -15.74 -5.61 -5.72
C LEU A 229 -15.38 -6.44 -4.47
N VAL A 230 -15.07 -5.78 -3.35
CA VAL A 230 -14.73 -6.43 -2.06
C VAL A 230 -16.00 -6.76 -1.26
N GLU A 231 -17.00 -5.88 -1.29
CA GLU A 231 -18.32 -6.04 -0.63
C GLU A 231 -19.25 -7.02 -1.37
#